data_AF-A0A838F581-F1
#
_entry.id   AF-A0A838F581-F1
#
_cell.length_a   1.000
_cell.length_b   1.000
_cell.length_c   1.000
_cell.angle_alpha   90.00
_cell.angle_beta   90.00
_cell.angle_gamma   90.00
#
_symmetry.space_group_name_H-M   'P 1'
#
loop_
_entity.id
_entity.type
_entity.pdbx_description
1 polymer ?
#
loop_
_entity_poly.entity_id
_entity_poly.type
_entity_poly.pdbx_seq_one_letter_code
_entity_poly.pdbx_strand_id
1 'polypeptide(L)' 'MEVICFEDESFYSLIEQVVQRLKEKHNIKEDRWISAQEAMDKLRIKSKTTLQRLQDEGRIRFSQPDKKNILYDVESIY' A
#
# COMPACT_ATOMS: atom_id res chain seq x y z
N MET A 1 -17.90 0.00 36.37
CA MET A 1 -17.59 -0.56 35.04
C MET A 1 -18.61 0.05 34.10
N GLU A 2 -18.18 0.97 33.25
CA GLU A 2 -19.08 1.55 32.25
C GLU A 2 -19.10 0.63 31.03
N VAL A 3 -20.29 0.16 30.67
CA VAL A 3 -20.50 -0.76 29.56
C VAL A 3 -21.22 0.02 28.48
N ILE A 4 -20.57 0.17 27.34
CA ILE A 4 -21.19 0.78 26.17
C ILE A 4 -21.73 -0.37 25.31
N CYS A 5 -23.05 -0.45 25.17
CA CYS A 5 -23.71 -1.42 24.32
C CYS A 5 -23.94 -0.80 22.94
N PHE A 6 -23.50 -1.49 21.89
CA PHE A 6 -23.72 -1.09 20.51
C PHE A 6 -24.52 -2.17 19.79
N GLU A 7 -25.35 -1.75 18.84
CA GLU A 7 -25.81 -2.63 17.78
C GLU A 7 -24.65 -2.93 16.82
N ASP A 8 -24.64 -4.10 16.19
CA ASP A 8 -23.53 -4.57 15.36
C ASP A 8 -23.15 -3.52 14.29
N GLU A 9 -24.12 -2.93 13.59
CA GLU A 9 -23.88 -1.89 12.59
C GLU A 9 -23.21 -0.63 13.18
N SER A 10 -23.63 -0.22 14.38
CA SER A 10 -23.06 0.94 15.07
C SER A 10 -21.62 0.68 15.51
N PHE A 11 -21.31 -0.56 15.90
CA PHE A 11 -19.95 -0.97 16.24
C PHE A 11 -19.02 -0.90 15.02
N TYR A 12 -19.43 -1.46 13.88
CA TYR A 12 -18.63 -1.39 12.65
C TYR A 12 -18.46 0.05 12.16
N SER A 13 -19.51 0.88 12.21
CA SER A 13 -19.44 2.29 11.83
C SER A 13 -18.45 3.06 12.72
N LEU A 14 -18.45 2.81 14.03
CA LEU A 14 -17.50 3.44 14.95
C LEU A 14 -16.06 3.01 14.64
N ILE A 15 -15.83 1.73 14.38
CA ILE A 15 -14.51 1.20 14.02
C ILE A 15 -14.00 1.87 12.73
N GLU A 16 -14.84 1.98 11.70
CA GLU A 16 -14.47 2.66 10.45
C GLU A 16 -14.08 4.12 10.68
N GLN A 17 -14.86 4.86 11.48
CA GLN A 17 -14.56 6.25 11.83
C GLN A 17 -13.24 6.38 12.60
N VAL A 18 -12.95 5.45 13.52
CA VAL A 18 -11.69 5.43 14.27
C VAL A 18 -10.51 5.15 13.33
N VAL A 19 -10.65 4.16 12.45
CA VAL A 19 -9.61 3.82 11.45
C VAL A 19 -9.38 5.00 10.51
N GLN A 20 -10.44 5.63 10.01
CA GLN A 20 -10.35 6.80 9.14
C GLN A 20 -9.62 7.95 9.84
N ARG A 21 -10.00 8.27 11.08
CA ARG A 21 -9.36 9.31 11.89
C ARG A 21 -7.89 9.01 12.17
N LEU A 22 -7.53 7.74 12.38
CA LEU A 22 -6.13 7.32 12.54
C LEU A 22 -5.34 7.46 11.24
N LYS A 23 -5.89 7.00 10.10
CA LYS A 23 -5.26 7.14 8.79
C LYS A 23 -5.01 8.61 8.45
N GLU A 24 -5.99 9.49 8.68
CA GLU A 24 -5.86 10.93 8.47
C GLU A 24 -4.82 11.56 9.40
N LYS A 25 -4.89 11.25 10.70
CA LYS A 25 -3.96 11.80 11.71
C LYS A 25 -2.51 11.39 11.47
N HIS A 26 -2.29 10.18 10.99
CA HIS A 26 -0.97 9.64 10.70
C HIS A 26 -0.56 9.81 9.23
N ASN A 27 -1.39 10.46 8.41
CA ASN A 27 -1.20 10.61 6.96
C ASN A 27 -0.79 9.28 6.30
N ILE A 28 -1.42 8.17 6.72
CA ILE A 28 -1.22 6.83 6.15
C ILE A 28 -1.92 6.84 4.79
N LYS A 29 -1.25 7.44 3.81
CA LYS A 29 -1.57 7.26 2.41
C LYS A 29 -0.88 5.98 2.01
N GLU A 30 -1.67 4.96 1.69
CA GLU A 30 -1.15 3.89 0.87
C GLU A 30 -0.88 4.50 -0.50
N ASP A 31 0.35 4.95 -0.71
CA ASP A 31 0.75 5.47 -1.99
C ASP A 31 0.60 4.34 -3.01
N ARG A 32 -0.29 4.54 -3.98
CA ARG A 32 -0.50 3.58 -5.09
C ARG A 32 0.82 3.27 -5.80
N TRP A 33 1.68 4.27 -5.88
CA TRP A 33 2.96 4.23 -6.55
C TRP A 33 4.07 4.20 -5.51
N ILE A 34 4.67 3.04 -5.31
CA ILE A 34 5.75 2.83 -4.34
C ILE A 34 7.12 2.85 -5.02
N SER A 35 8.14 3.10 -4.22
CA SER A 35 9.53 3.06 -4.67
C SER A 35 9.99 1.65 -5.04
N ALA A 36 11.09 1.56 -5.80
CA ALA A 36 11.73 0.27 -6.10
C ALA A 36 12.07 -0.53 -4.82
N GLN A 37 12.47 0.15 -3.75
CA GLN A 37 12.83 -0.52 -2.49
C GLN A 37 11.61 -1.16 -1.83
N GLU A 38 10.52 -0.41 -1.70
CA GLU A 38 9.27 -0.90 -1.13
C GLU A 38 8.66 -2.02 -1.99
N ALA A 39 8.78 -1.93 -3.32
CA ALA A 39 8.33 -2.97 -4.22
C ALA A 39 9.11 -4.27 -4.02
N MET A 40 10.43 -4.18 -3.85
CA MET A 40 11.28 -5.33 -3.54
C MET A 40 10.92 -5.95 -2.18
N ASP A 41 10.67 -5.13 -1.16
CA ASP A 41 10.30 -5.61 0.17
C ASP A 41 8.94 -6.32 0.15
N LYS A 42 7.94 -5.79 -0.57
CA LYS A 42 6.63 -6.44 -0.77
C LYS A 42 6.74 -7.75 -1.56
N LEU A 43 7.54 -7.77 -2.63
CA LEU A 43 7.82 -8.97 -3.44
C LEU A 43 8.75 -9.96 -2.74
N ARG A 44 9.30 -9.61 -1.57
CA ARG A 44 10.32 -10.38 -0.82
C ARG A 44 11.55 -10.72 -1.65
N ILE A 45 11.93 -9.85 -2.58
CA ILE A 45 13.13 -9.99 -3.40
C ILE A 45 14.24 -9.07 -2.90
N LYS A 46 15.49 -9.49 -3.05
CA LYS A 46 16.66 -8.71 -2.60
C LYS A 46 17.42 -8.05 -3.76
N SER A 47 17.15 -8.45 -5.00
CA SER A 47 17.92 -8.01 -6.16
C SER A 47 17.11 -7.10 -7.07
N LYS A 48 17.71 -5.96 -7.41
CA LYS A 48 17.22 -5.05 -8.45
C LYS A 48 17.15 -5.71 -9.82
N THR A 49 18.02 -6.68 -10.12
CA THR A 49 17.97 -7.42 -11.40
C THR A 49 16.72 -8.29 -11.51
N THR A 50 16.24 -8.84 -10.38
CA THR A 50 14.99 -9.60 -10.34
C THR A 50 13.78 -8.66 -10.54
N LEU A 51 13.82 -7.47 -9.94
CA LEU A 51 12.79 -6.45 -10.15
C LEU A 51 12.76 -5.97 -11.61
N GLN A 52 13.92 -5.81 -12.25
CA GLN A 52 14.03 -5.47 -13.67
C GLN A 52 13.43 -6.57 -14.55
N ARG A 53 13.77 -7.84 -14.30
CA ARG A 53 13.21 -8.97 -15.05
C ARG A 53 11.67 -8.99 -14.98
N LEU A 54 11.08 -8.68 -13.83
CA LEU A 54 9.62 -8.61 -13.67
C LEU A 54 8.98 -7.46 -14.48
N GLN A 55 9.68 -6.35 -14.65
CA GLN A 55 9.25 -5.26 -15.55
C GLN A 55 9.33 -5.70 -17.01
N ASP A 56 10.45 -6.32 -17.39
CA ASP A 56 10.70 -6.77 -18.77
C ASP A 56 9.71 -7.85 -19.19
N GLU A 57 9.30 -8.70 -18.25
CA GLU A 57 8.26 -9.73 -18.44
C GLU A 57 6.83 -9.16 -18.36
N GLY A 58 6.66 -7.87 -18.07
CA GLY A 58 5.35 -7.23 -17.96
C GLY A 58 4.50 -7.72 -16.78
N ARG A 59 5.13 -8.34 -15.77
CA ARG A 59 4.45 -8.91 -14.60
C ARG A 59 3.98 -7.85 -13.61
N ILE A 60 4.66 -6.70 -13.58
CA ILE A 60 4.37 -5.59 -12.66
C ILE A 60 4.20 -4.29 -13.45
N ARG A 61 3.24 -3.46 -13.04
CA ARG A 61 3.02 -2.14 -13.62
C ARG A 61 3.98 -1.16 -12.97
N PHE A 62 4.70 -0.42 -13.81
CA PHE A 62 5.60 0.64 -13.37
C PHE A 62 5.31 1.93 -14.14
N SER A 63 5.61 3.05 -13.50
CA SER A 63 5.57 4.39 -14.09
C SER A 63 6.96 4.99 -13.99
N GLN A 64 7.43 5.61 -15.07
CA GLN A 64 8.71 6.32 -15.12
C GLN A 64 8.45 7.79 -15.50
N PRO A 65 8.11 8.66 -14.53
CA PRO A 65 7.91 10.09 -14.80
C PRO A 65 9.21 10.79 -15.24
N ASP A 66 10.35 10.34 -14.71
CA ASP A 66 11.68 10.85 -15.02
C ASP A 66 12.68 9.70 -15.25
N LYS A 67 13.78 9.95 -15.97
CA LYS A 67 14.85 8.96 -16.20
C LYS A 67 15.41 8.29 -14.93
N LYS A 68 15.26 8.93 -13.77
CA LYS A 68 15.79 8.44 -12.48
C LYS A 68 14.72 7.89 -11.53
N ASN A 69 13.46 8.26 -11.72
CA ASN A 69 12.38 7.93 -10.80
C ASN A 69 11.50 6.86 -11.43
N ILE A 70 11.60 5.63 -10.92
CA ILE A 70 10.73 4.52 -11.31
C ILE A 70 9.87 4.19 -10.09
N LEU A 71 8.56 4.21 -10.32
CA LEU A 71 7.54 3.88 -9.32
C LEU A 71 6.80 2.63 -9.75
N TYR A 72 6.36 1.84 -8.78
CA TYR A 72 5.68 0.57 -9.00
C TYR A 72 4.28 0.61 -8.43
N ASP A 73 3.32 0.07 -9.16
CA ASP A 73 1.93 0.00 -8.72
C ASP A 73 1.75 -1.12 -7.69
N VAL A 74 1.32 -0.78 -6.48
CA VAL A 74 1.08 -1.74 -5.39
C VAL A 74 0.07 -2.80 -5.80
N GLU A 75 -0.95 -2.44 -6.59
CA GLU A 75 -1.98 -3.37 -7.05
C GLU A 75 -1.43 -4.44 -8.01
N SER A 76 -0.32 -4.15 -8.69
CA SER A 76 0.29 -5.10 -9.62
C SER A 76 1.23 -6.09 -8.94
N ILE A 77 1.50 -5.91 -7.64
CA ILE A 77 2.40 -6.74 -6.84
C ILE A 77 1.62 -7.85 -6.09
N TYR A 78 0.29 -7.73 -5.98
CA TYR A 78 -0.60 -8.71 -5.34
C TYR A 78 -1.22 -9.71 -6.33
#